data_AF-A0A7V9L7M8-F1
#
_entry.id   AF-A0A7V9L7M8-F1
#
_cell.length_a   1.000
_cell.length_b   1.000
_cell.length_c   1.000
_cell.angle_alpha   90.00
_cell.angle_beta   90.00
_cell.angle_gamma   90.00
#
_symmetry.space_group_name_H-M   'P 1'
#
loop_
_entity.id
_entity.type
_entity.pdbx_description
1 polymer ?
#
loop_
_entity_poly.entity_id
_entity_poly.type
_entity_poly.pdbx_seq_one_letter_code
_entity_poly.pdbx_strand_id
1 'polypeptide(L)'
;ALVVARWLRAWRGSWRARRRAGRAIAGEDGAAQLLRRAGFRIVGRQVTTWWSPLVDGEPCETEVRADYLVEADGEVLVAEVKTGEVAPRIETAATRRQLLEYHVAFEVDGVLLVCPERGVIHRVDFGLPKLSPRPHT
;
A
#
# COMPACT_ATOMS: atom_id res chain seq x y z
N ALA A 1 7.71 38.38 11.07
CA ALA A 1 7.89 37.12 11.83
C ALA A 1 7.28 35.87 11.13
N LEU A 2 6.11 35.96 10.47
CA LEU A 2 5.41 34.80 9.89
C LEU A 2 5.99 34.24 8.56
N VAL A 3 6.62 35.06 7.73
CA VAL A 3 7.10 34.64 6.40
C VAL A 3 8.37 33.78 6.51
N VAL A 4 9.31 34.13 7.39
CA VAL A 4 10.56 33.37 7.62
C VAL A 4 10.29 31.95 8.15
N ALA A 5 9.26 31.79 8.97
CA ALA A 5 8.85 30.48 9.51
C ALA A 5 8.26 29.52 8.46
N ARG A 6 7.73 30.05 7.33
CA ARG A 6 7.17 29.25 6.23
C ARG A 6 8.28 28.71 5.31
N TRP A 7 9.31 29.52 5.08
CA TRP A 7 10.48 29.14 4.28
C TRP A 7 11.35 28.07 4.96
N LEU A 8 11.58 28.17 6.27
CA LEU A 8 12.32 27.14 7.02
C LEU A 8 11.57 25.80 7.13
N ARG A 9 10.23 25.82 7.14
CA ARG A 9 9.37 24.62 7.14
C ARG A 9 9.39 23.91 5.79
N ALA A 10 9.34 24.66 4.69
CA ALA A 10 9.46 24.14 3.33
C ALA A 10 10.86 23.54 3.06
N TRP A 11 11.94 24.18 3.56
CA TRP A 11 13.30 23.69 3.38
C TRP A 11 13.56 22.38 4.16
N ARG A 12 13.10 22.28 5.41
CA ARG A 12 13.14 21.04 6.22
C ARG A 12 12.21 19.94 5.69
N GLY A 13 11.06 20.31 5.14
CA GLY A 13 10.15 19.43 4.41
C GLY A 13 10.81 18.85 3.16
N SER A 14 11.59 19.65 2.42
CA SER A 14 12.33 19.21 1.24
C SER A 14 13.48 18.25 1.57
N TRP A 15 14.19 18.45 2.68
CA TRP A 15 15.25 17.54 3.13
C TRP A 15 14.71 16.21 3.69
N ARG A 16 13.57 16.23 4.40
CA ARG A 16 12.86 15.01 4.83
C ARG A 16 12.17 14.30 3.66
N ALA A 17 11.65 15.04 2.68
CA ALA A 17 11.13 14.47 1.43
C ALA A 17 12.25 13.86 0.58
N ARG A 18 13.42 14.50 0.47
CA ARG A 18 14.61 13.96 -0.21
C ARG A 18 15.22 12.75 0.49
N ARG A 19 15.28 12.74 1.84
CA ARG A 19 15.68 11.55 2.63
C ARG A 19 14.64 10.43 2.58
N ARG A 20 13.35 10.74 2.42
CA ARG A 20 12.28 9.76 2.14
C ARG A 20 12.39 9.22 0.72
N ALA A 21 12.66 10.06 -0.27
CA ALA A 21 12.85 9.65 -1.67
C ALA A 21 14.11 8.76 -1.84
N GLY A 22 15.23 9.10 -1.19
CA GLY A 22 16.44 8.27 -1.22
C GLY A 22 16.30 6.92 -0.49
N ARG A 23 15.52 6.86 0.60
CA ARG A 23 15.17 5.58 1.24
C ARG A 23 14.08 4.81 0.50
N ALA A 24 13.16 5.50 -0.20
CA ALA A 24 12.15 4.88 -1.04
C ALA A 24 12.80 4.11 -2.19
N ILE A 25 13.84 4.65 -2.84
CA ILE A 25 14.54 3.94 -3.93
C ILE A 25 15.23 2.65 -3.43
N ALA A 26 15.98 2.71 -2.31
CA ALA A 26 16.64 1.52 -1.75
C ALA A 26 15.65 0.52 -1.10
N GLY A 27 14.57 1.01 -0.50
CA GLY A 27 13.52 0.19 0.12
C GLY A 27 12.58 -0.45 -0.91
N GLU A 28 12.29 0.22 -2.02
CA GLU A 28 11.49 -0.32 -3.13
C GLU A 28 12.25 -1.41 -3.88
N ASP A 29 13.55 -1.25 -4.12
CA ASP A 29 14.38 -2.31 -4.70
C ASP A 29 14.44 -3.54 -3.77
N GLY A 30 14.52 -3.32 -2.46
CA GLY A 30 14.45 -4.38 -1.46
C GLY A 30 13.11 -5.10 -1.40
N ALA A 31 12.00 -4.35 -1.44
CA ALA A 31 10.64 -4.91 -1.42
C ALA A 31 10.35 -5.74 -2.68
N ALA A 32 10.65 -5.17 -3.85
CA ALA A 32 10.46 -5.87 -5.11
C ALA A 32 11.31 -7.15 -5.18
N GLN A 33 12.55 -7.09 -4.68
CA GLN A 33 13.42 -8.26 -4.62
C GLN A 33 12.92 -9.32 -3.63
N LEU A 34 12.44 -8.91 -2.45
CA LEU A 34 11.87 -9.81 -1.44
C LEU A 34 10.63 -10.53 -1.99
N LEU A 35 9.71 -9.79 -2.61
CA LEU A 35 8.51 -10.34 -3.27
C LEU A 35 8.88 -11.37 -4.34
N ARG A 36 9.81 -11.02 -5.24
CA ARG A 36 10.25 -11.94 -6.30
C ARG A 36 10.92 -13.21 -5.76
N ARG A 37 11.79 -13.08 -4.75
CA ARG A 37 12.43 -14.23 -4.09
C ARG A 37 11.41 -15.14 -3.39
N ALA A 38 10.32 -14.57 -2.91
CA ALA A 38 9.22 -15.31 -2.30
C ALA A 38 8.23 -15.91 -3.33
N GLY A 39 8.49 -15.78 -4.63
CA GLY A 39 7.68 -16.40 -5.69
C GLY A 39 6.59 -15.50 -6.28
N PHE A 40 6.46 -14.26 -5.83
CA PHE A 40 5.46 -13.33 -6.37
C PHE A 40 5.91 -12.69 -7.68
N ARG A 41 5.01 -12.65 -8.66
CA ARG A 41 5.16 -11.86 -9.88
C ARG A 41 4.60 -10.47 -9.66
N ILE A 42 5.43 -9.43 -9.83
CA ILE A 42 4.96 -8.04 -9.74
C ILE A 42 4.24 -7.68 -11.04
N VAL A 43 2.95 -7.36 -10.93
CA VAL A 43 2.08 -6.95 -12.05
C VAL A 43 2.10 -5.44 -12.23
N GLY A 44 2.18 -4.69 -11.13
CA GLY A 44 2.23 -3.24 -11.15
C GLY A 44 2.95 -2.65 -9.94
N ARG A 45 3.45 -1.43 -10.10
CA ARG A 45 4.06 -0.61 -9.04
C ARG A 45 3.25 0.66 -8.89
N GLN A 46 3.04 1.10 -7.65
CA GLN A 46 2.33 2.34 -7.33
C GLN A 46 0.97 2.41 -8.06
N VAL A 47 0.23 1.30 -8.02
CA VAL A 47 -1.01 1.11 -8.79
C VAL A 47 -2.12 1.92 -8.13
N THR A 48 -2.93 2.59 -8.94
CA THR A 48 -4.10 3.34 -8.48
C THR A 48 -5.39 2.67 -8.96
N THR A 49 -6.45 2.83 -8.17
CA THR A 49 -7.84 2.51 -8.54
C THR A 49 -8.76 3.57 -7.99
N TRP A 50 -9.94 3.72 -8.59
CA TRP A 50 -11.00 4.59 -8.07
C TRP A 50 -11.97 3.74 -7.25
N TRP A 51 -12.21 4.14 -6.01
CA TRP A 51 -13.21 3.55 -5.14
C TRP A 51 -14.31 4.57 -4.88
N SER A 52 -15.56 4.19 -5.13
CA SER A 52 -16.71 5.09 -5.07
C SER A 52 -17.76 4.56 -4.10
N PRO A 53 -17.49 4.55 -2.77
CA PRO A 53 -18.53 4.27 -1.79
C PRO A 53 -19.68 5.27 -1.91
N LEU A 54 -20.89 4.83 -1.59
CA LEU A 54 -22.09 5.67 -1.62
C LEU A 54 -22.31 6.34 -0.26
N VAL A 55 -22.50 7.66 -0.25
CA VAL A 55 -22.95 8.43 0.91
C VAL A 55 -24.35 8.93 0.60
N ASP A 56 -25.34 8.43 1.35
CA ASP A 56 -26.76 8.73 1.11
C ASP A 56 -27.23 8.44 -0.33
N GLY A 57 -26.66 7.41 -0.95
CA GLY A 57 -26.94 7.00 -2.33
C GLY A 57 -26.07 7.66 -3.40
N GLU A 58 -25.30 8.69 -3.04
CA GLU A 58 -24.45 9.43 -3.97
C GLU A 58 -23.01 8.90 -3.96
N PRO A 59 -22.37 8.68 -5.13
CA PRO A 59 -21.00 8.20 -5.20
C PRO A 59 -20.01 9.26 -4.69
N CYS A 60 -19.13 8.83 -3.78
CA CYS A 60 -18.02 9.62 -3.28
C CYS A 60 -16.70 9.04 -3.83
N GLU A 61 -16.27 9.52 -4.99
CA GLU A 61 -15.06 9.00 -5.64
C GLU A 61 -13.80 9.33 -4.84
N THR A 62 -12.99 8.31 -4.58
CA THR A 62 -11.71 8.42 -3.89
C THR A 62 -10.66 7.62 -4.65
N GLU A 63 -9.52 8.24 -4.96
CA GLU A 63 -8.38 7.52 -5.53
C GLU A 63 -7.65 6.76 -4.42
N VAL A 64 -7.51 5.45 -4.61
CA VAL A 64 -6.77 4.57 -3.70
C VAL A 64 -5.49 4.13 -4.41
N ARG A 65 -4.35 4.29 -3.74
CA ARG A 65 -3.02 3.95 -4.26
C ARG A 65 -2.34 2.92 -3.38
N ALA A 66 -1.84 1.86 -4.01
CA ALA A 66 -1.08 0.79 -3.37
C ALA A 66 0.34 0.68 -3.93
N ASP A 67 1.28 0.18 -3.12
CA ASP A 67 2.69 0.12 -3.53
C ASP A 67 2.94 -0.90 -4.65
N TYR A 68 2.34 -2.07 -4.58
CA TYR A 68 2.45 -3.11 -5.61
C TYR A 68 1.15 -3.88 -5.78
N LEU A 69 0.92 -4.32 -7.01
CA LEU A 69 0.00 -5.40 -7.33
C LEU A 69 0.84 -6.61 -7.73
N VAL A 70 0.56 -7.77 -7.13
CA VAL A 70 1.33 -8.99 -7.34
C VAL A 70 0.42 -10.18 -7.61
N GLU A 71 0.99 -11.21 -8.23
CA GLU A 71 0.33 -12.49 -8.44
C GLU A 71 1.20 -13.65 -7.93
N ALA A 72 0.55 -14.64 -7.34
CA ALA A 72 1.14 -15.95 -7.03
C ALA A 72 0.02 -17.00 -6.98
N ASP A 73 0.30 -18.21 -7.47
CA ASP A 73 -0.63 -19.35 -7.41
C ASP A 73 -2.05 -19.07 -7.95
N GLY A 74 -2.15 -18.19 -8.95
CA GLY A 74 -3.43 -17.78 -9.56
C GLY A 74 -4.22 -16.75 -8.76
N GLU A 75 -3.70 -16.27 -7.64
CA GLU A 75 -4.29 -15.21 -6.83
C GLU A 75 -3.67 -13.85 -7.17
N VAL A 76 -4.50 -12.80 -7.17
CA VAL A 76 -4.06 -11.41 -7.27
C VAL A 76 -4.07 -10.79 -5.89
N LEU A 77 -2.97 -10.16 -5.47
CA LEU A 77 -2.84 -9.55 -4.15
C LEU A 77 -2.29 -8.13 -4.25
N VAL A 78 -2.73 -7.27 -3.34
CA VAL A 78 -2.07 -5.98 -3.10
C VAL A 78 -0.94 -6.17 -2.11
N ALA A 79 0.23 -5.57 -2.33
CA ALA A 79 1.33 -5.57 -1.36
C ALA A 79 1.68 -4.14 -0.92
N GLU A 80 1.59 -3.89 0.39
CA GLU A 80 1.91 -2.62 1.05
C GLU A 80 3.28 -2.74 1.74
N VAL A 81 4.19 -1.80 1.45
CA VAL A 81 5.54 -1.80 2.02
C VAL A 81 5.58 -0.91 3.26
N LYS A 82 6.03 -1.47 4.37
CA LYS A 82 6.31 -0.68 5.59
C LYS A 82 7.78 -0.82 5.99
N THR A 83 8.46 0.32 6.08
CA THR A 83 9.87 0.45 6.50
C THR A 83 9.98 0.90 7.97
N GLY A 84 11.04 0.51 8.67
CA GLY A 84 11.37 0.90 10.04
C GLY A 84 11.30 -0.24 11.04
N GLU A 85 12.02 -0.10 12.17
CA GLU A 85 12.11 -1.08 13.26
C GLU A 85 10.76 -1.45 13.89
N VAL A 86 9.74 -0.59 13.74
CA VAL A 86 8.36 -0.81 14.19
C VAL A 86 7.48 -1.43 13.08
N ALA A 87 8.11 -2.13 12.14
CA ALA A 87 7.52 -2.91 11.05
C ALA A 87 6.14 -3.54 11.38
N PRO A 88 5.28 -3.65 10.35
CA PRO A 88 3.89 -3.20 10.36
C PRO A 88 3.04 -3.82 11.47
N ARG A 89 2.61 -2.99 12.41
CA ARG A 89 1.66 -3.41 13.44
C ARG A 89 0.25 -3.43 12.88
N ILE A 90 -0.19 -4.62 12.44
CA ILE A 90 -1.60 -4.90 12.13
C ILE A 90 -2.50 -4.62 13.35
N GLU A 91 -1.94 -4.53 14.55
CA GLU A 91 -2.64 -4.19 15.79
C GLU A 91 -3.12 -2.73 15.82
N THR A 92 -2.60 -1.85 14.96
CA THR A 92 -3.12 -0.48 14.85
C THR A 92 -4.38 -0.42 13.99
N ALA A 93 -5.39 0.32 14.46
CA ALA A 93 -6.64 0.48 13.71
C ALA A 93 -6.41 1.16 12.34
N ALA A 94 -5.44 2.07 12.25
CA ALA A 94 -5.10 2.75 11.00
C ALA A 94 -4.61 1.77 9.92
N THR A 95 -3.66 0.88 10.27
CA THR A 95 -3.16 -0.13 9.34
C THR A 95 -4.26 -1.11 8.93
N ARG A 96 -5.10 -1.61 9.86
CA ARG A 96 -6.20 -2.50 9.48
C ARG A 96 -7.18 -1.85 8.52
N ARG A 97 -7.58 -0.59 8.77
CA ARG A 97 -8.51 0.14 7.90
C ARG A 97 -7.92 0.35 6.51
N GLN A 98 -6.64 0.74 6.42
CA GLN A 98 -5.95 0.91 5.14
C GLN A 98 -5.92 -0.39 4.34
N LEU A 99 -5.54 -1.51 4.97
CA LEU A 99 -5.45 -2.79 4.27
C LEU A 99 -6.82 -3.35 3.87
N LEU A 100 -7.86 -3.11 4.68
CA LEU A 100 -9.23 -3.45 4.32
C LEU A 100 -9.73 -2.60 3.14
N GLU A 101 -9.41 -1.31 3.12
CA GLU A 101 -9.69 -0.43 1.97
C GLU A 101 -9.04 -0.98 0.70
N TYR A 102 -7.78 -1.42 0.75
CA TYR A 102 -7.14 -2.05 -0.42
C TYR A 102 -7.83 -3.33 -0.87
N HIS A 103 -8.19 -4.21 0.07
CA HIS A 103 -8.88 -5.46 -0.26
C HIS A 103 -10.21 -5.19 -0.97
N VAL A 104 -10.96 -4.17 -0.55
CA VAL A 104 -12.27 -3.83 -1.12
C VAL A 104 -12.11 -3.05 -2.44
N ALA A 105 -11.26 -2.02 -2.46
CA ALA A 105 -11.12 -1.11 -3.59
C ALA A 105 -10.46 -1.77 -4.82
N PHE A 106 -9.52 -2.69 -4.61
CA PHE A 106 -8.87 -3.42 -5.70
C PHE A 106 -9.53 -4.76 -6.02
N GLU A 107 -10.54 -5.19 -5.24
CA GLU A 107 -11.24 -6.47 -5.42
C GLU A 107 -10.28 -7.67 -5.55
N VAL A 108 -9.25 -7.71 -4.71
CA VAL A 108 -8.18 -8.72 -4.72
C VAL A 108 -8.44 -9.90 -3.78
N ASP A 109 -7.72 -11.01 -3.98
CA ASP A 109 -7.79 -12.24 -3.15
C ASP A 109 -7.13 -12.09 -1.77
N GLY A 110 -6.36 -11.02 -1.56
CA GLY A 110 -5.72 -10.74 -0.29
C GLY A 110 -4.76 -9.57 -0.32
N VAL A 111 -4.22 -9.26 0.86
CA VAL A 111 -3.26 -8.16 1.02
C VAL A 111 -2.00 -8.65 1.73
N LEU A 112 -0.84 -8.22 1.26
CA LEU A 112 0.47 -8.51 1.84
C LEU A 112 1.01 -7.28 2.56
N LEU A 113 1.52 -7.50 3.77
CA LEU A 113 2.36 -6.56 4.50
C LEU A 113 3.82 -6.95 4.29
N VAL A 114 4.58 -6.11 3.58
CA VAL A 114 5.97 -6.37 3.22
C VAL A 114 6.90 -5.52 4.08
N CYS A 115 7.86 -6.15 4.75
CA CYS A 115 8.92 -5.47 5.48
C CYS A 115 10.30 -5.91 4.96
N PRO A 116 10.88 -5.16 4.00
CA PRO A 116 12.16 -5.51 3.37
C PRO A 116 13.31 -5.55 4.39
N GLU A 117 13.33 -4.63 5.34
CA GLU A 117 14.36 -4.51 6.38
C GLU A 117 14.43 -5.75 7.29
N ARG A 118 13.29 -6.41 7.51
CA ARG A 118 13.19 -7.64 8.31
C ARG A 118 13.16 -8.90 7.46
N GLY A 119 13.11 -8.78 6.14
CA GLY A 119 12.99 -9.92 5.23
C GLY A 119 11.68 -10.70 5.37
N VAL A 120 10.61 -10.09 5.88
CA VAL A 120 9.32 -10.76 6.14
C VAL A 120 8.21 -10.25 5.23
N ILE A 121 7.34 -11.17 4.83
CA ILE A 121 6.08 -10.92 4.15
C ILE A 121 4.99 -11.57 4.99
N HIS A 122 3.97 -10.80 5.39
CA HIS A 122 2.79 -11.33 6.07
C HIS A 122 1.58 -11.22 5.15
N ARG A 123 0.90 -12.34 4.89
CA ARG A 123 -0.44 -12.29 4.30
C ARG A 123 -1.43 -11.88 5.39
N VAL A 124 -2.26 -10.90 5.08
CA VAL A 124 -3.38 -10.49 5.92
C VAL A 124 -4.65 -11.06 5.29
N ASP A 125 -5.25 -11.99 6.02
CA ASP A 125 -6.56 -12.55 5.71
C ASP A 125 -7.60 -11.86 6.61
N PHE A 126 -8.67 -11.35 6.00
CA PHE A 126 -9.76 -10.68 6.72
C PHE A 126 -10.92 -11.61 7.06
N GLY A 127 -10.85 -12.90 6.69
CA GLY A 127 -11.92 -13.88 6.89
C GLY A 127 -13.21 -13.51 6.15
N LEU A 128 -13.11 -12.70 5.10
CA LEU A 128 -14.25 -12.26 4.29
C LEU A 128 -14.57 -13.31 3.23
N PRO A 129 -15.85 -13.46 2.84
CA PRO A 129 -16.18 -14.24 1.65
C PRO A 129 -15.42 -13.68 0.45
N LYS A 130 -14.89 -14.57 -0.41
CA LYS A 130 -14.25 -14.12 -1.65
C LYS A 130 -15.24 -13.26 -2.42
N LEU A 131 -14.84 -12.03 -2.75
CA LEU A 131 -15.63 -11.15 -3.59
C LEU A 131 -15.81 -11.87 -4.93
N SER A 132 -17.07 -12.06 -5.34
CA SER A 132 -17.33 -12.59 -6.67
C SER A 132 -16.89 -11.52 -7.67
N PRO A 133 -16.05 -11.83 -8.67
CA PRO A 133 -15.67 -10.84 -9.67
C PRO A 133 -16.93 -10.29 -10.33
N ARG A 134 -17.09 -8.96 -10.35
CA ARG A 134 -18.16 -8.35 -11.14
C ARG A 134 -17.90 -8.67 -12.62
N PRO A 135 -18.93 -9.04 -13.40
CA PRO A 135 -18.74 -9.19 -14.84
C PRO A 135 -18.28 -7.85 -15.42
N HIS A 136 -17.14 -7.85 -16.11
CA HIS A 136 -16.74 -6.73 -16.94
C HIS A 136 -17.85 -6.50 -17.97
N THR A 137 -18.43 -5.30 -17.97
CA THR A 137 -19.45 -4.87 -18.94
C THR A 137 -18.78 -4.20 -20.12
#